data_AF-A0A9R1B2T3-F1
#
_entry.id   AF-A0A9R1B2T3-F1
#
_cell.length_a   1.000
_cell.length_b   1.000
_cell.length_c   1.000
_cell.angle_alpha   90.00
_cell.angle_beta   90.00
_cell.angle_gamma   90.00
#
_symmetry.space_group_name_H-M   'P 1'
#
loop_
_entity.id
_entity.type
_entity.pdbx_description
1 polymer ?
#
loop_
_entity_poly.entity_id
_entity_poly.type
_entity_poly.pdbx_seq_one_letter_code
_entity_poly.pdbx_strand_id
1 'polypeptide(L)'
;MRCLVALPAVAVPSRGSHPNLKPRRRSTLVAILGRCRCGRRHLLGASSAAGLLHLVNPPCLAAPAIDPAVMLERVHPARPGWYEKLYATAMDKGMQSYEAEIAQYKSNLFSQLSVAGENILELGVGTGPNLKYYASADGVNVTGVDPNMYMEEYSRAAANSAGLPQSNFTFRRGVWKYDAL
;
A
#
# COMPACT_ATOMS: atom_id res chain seq x y z
N MET A 1 32.78 -6.11 -48.74
CA MET A 1 32.48 -7.53 -48.50
C MET A 1 31.29 -7.61 -47.57
N ARG A 2 30.12 -8.02 -48.08
CA ARG A 2 28.86 -8.15 -47.33
C ARG A 2 28.64 -9.65 -47.07
N CYS A 3 28.71 -10.08 -45.81
CA CYS A 3 28.29 -11.43 -45.41
C CYS A 3 26.81 -11.38 -45.02
N LEU A 4 25.94 -11.87 -45.92
CA LEU A 4 24.63 -12.39 -45.55
C LEU A 4 24.84 -13.80 -44.99
N VAL A 5 24.35 -14.06 -43.78
CA VAL A 5 24.18 -15.43 -43.27
C VAL A 5 22.68 -15.70 -43.18
N ALA A 6 22.28 -16.78 -43.84
CA ALA A 6 20.91 -17.22 -44.04
C ALA A 6 20.29 -17.86 -42.78
N LEU A 7 19.01 -17.61 -42.58
CA LEU A 7 18.12 -18.33 -41.66
C LEU A 7 17.79 -19.73 -42.22
N PRO A 8 17.66 -20.78 -41.39
CA PRO A 8 16.94 -21.97 -41.79
C PRO A 8 15.44 -21.88 -41.47
N ALA A 9 14.64 -22.40 -42.40
CA ALA A 9 13.19 -22.48 -42.35
C ALA A 9 12.71 -23.83 -41.77
N VAL A 10 11.66 -23.74 -40.96
CA VAL A 10 10.44 -24.58 -40.88
C VAL A 10 10.57 -26.12 -40.80
N ALA A 11 9.97 -26.68 -39.73
CA ALA A 11 9.20 -27.92 -39.83
C ALA A 11 7.95 -27.86 -38.93
N VAL A 12 6.77 -27.93 -39.55
CA VAL A 12 5.45 -28.09 -38.93
C VAL A 12 5.03 -29.55 -39.08
N PRO A 13 4.45 -30.19 -38.05
CA PRO A 13 3.51 -31.29 -38.24
C PRO A 13 2.07 -30.83 -37.96
N SER A 14 1.15 -31.40 -38.75
CA SER A 14 -0.25 -31.02 -38.88
C SER A 14 -1.19 -32.04 -38.22
N ARG A 15 -2.35 -31.54 -37.77
CA ARG A 15 -3.72 -32.13 -37.74
C ARG A 15 -4.17 -33.19 -36.70
N GLY A 16 -5.31 -32.83 -36.09
CA GLY A 16 -6.43 -33.69 -35.66
C GLY A 16 -6.55 -33.83 -34.13
N SER A 17 -7.68 -33.68 -33.43
CA SER A 17 -9.10 -33.54 -33.77
C SER A 17 -9.87 -33.12 -32.49
N HIS A 18 -10.78 -32.14 -32.54
CA HIS A 18 -11.89 -31.96 -31.59
C HIS A 18 -13.12 -32.72 -32.15
N PRO A 19 -14.10 -33.24 -31.36
CA PRO A 19 -14.98 -32.38 -30.53
C PRO A 19 -15.62 -33.03 -29.28
N ASN A 20 -16.04 -32.20 -28.31
CA ASN A 20 -17.33 -32.43 -27.64
C ASN A 20 -17.88 -31.13 -27.02
N LEU A 21 -19.02 -30.67 -27.57
CA LEU A 21 -19.93 -29.69 -27.02
C LEU A 21 -21.12 -30.44 -26.40
N LYS A 22 -21.67 -29.96 -25.27
CA LYS A 22 -23.12 -29.90 -24.95
C LYS A 22 -23.38 -29.19 -23.59
N PRO A 23 -24.63 -28.74 -23.28
CA PRO A 23 -24.86 -27.32 -22.90
C PRO A 23 -25.84 -27.08 -21.70
N ARG A 24 -26.03 -25.78 -21.35
CA ARG A 24 -27.31 -25.10 -20.96
C ARG A 24 -27.96 -25.34 -19.57
N ARG A 25 -28.23 -24.23 -18.82
CA ARG A 25 -29.55 -23.66 -18.36
C ARG A 25 -29.36 -22.64 -17.20
N ARG A 26 -29.69 -21.34 -17.37
CA ARG A 26 -30.92 -20.56 -17.00
C ARG A 26 -31.20 -20.49 -15.48
N SER A 27 -31.04 -19.31 -14.84
CA SER A 27 -32.08 -18.29 -14.46
C SER A 27 -33.07 -18.81 -13.38
N THR A 28 -33.39 -18.11 -12.28
CA THR A 28 -34.46 -17.08 -12.21
C THR A 28 -34.49 -16.39 -10.82
N LEU A 29 -34.98 -15.15 -10.84
CA LEU A 29 -35.26 -14.16 -9.79
C LEU A 29 -36.68 -14.37 -9.22
N VAL A 30 -36.93 -14.34 -7.90
CA VAL A 30 -38.28 -14.10 -7.35
C VAL A 30 -38.23 -13.35 -6.01
N ALA A 31 -38.85 -12.17 -5.99
CA ALA A 31 -39.24 -11.40 -4.81
C ALA A 31 -40.69 -11.74 -4.42
N ILE A 32 -41.02 -11.77 -3.12
CA ILE A 32 -42.41 -11.74 -2.64
C ILE A 32 -42.57 -10.79 -1.46
N LEU A 33 -43.47 -9.82 -1.65
CA LEU A 33 -44.02 -8.84 -0.71
C LEU A 33 -45.08 -9.49 0.18
N GLY A 34 -45.16 -9.07 1.46
CA GLY A 34 -46.27 -9.38 2.37
C GLY A 34 -46.74 -8.13 3.12
N ARG A 35 -47.93 -7.63 2.77
CA ARG A 35 -48.62 -6.47 3.38
C ARG A 35 -49.42 -6.87 4.62
N CYS A 36 -49.59 -5.95 5.57
CA CYS A 36 -50.82 -5.89 6.39
C CYS A 36 -51.33 -4.44 6.49
N ARG A 37 -52.65 -4.27 6.26
CA ARG A 37 -53.42 -3.03 6.31
C ARG A 37 -54.53 -3.16 7.36
N CYS A 38 -54.52 -2.28 8.35
CA CYS A 38 -55.61 -1.98 9.30
C CYS A 38 -55.26 -0.63 9.96
N GLY A 39 -56.09 0.40 10.16
CA GLY A 39 -57.45 0.77 9.80
C GLY A 39 -57.70 2.22 10.31
N ARG A 40 -58.38 3.04 9.49
CA ARG A 40 -58.96 4.40 9.64
C ARG A 40 -59.25 5.02 11.05
N ARG A 41 -59.00 6.35 11.18
CA ARG A 41 -59.94 7.51 11.40
C ARG A 41 -59.14 8.85 11.50
N HIS A 42 -59.26 9.79 10.54
CA HIS A 42 -59.89 11.15 10.61
C HIS A 42 -59.30 12.11 11.68
N LEU A 43 -59.04 13.41 11.51
CA LEU A 43 -59.25 14.46 10.49
C LEU A 43 -58.34 15.66 10.87
N LEU A 44 -57.86 16.39 9.85
CA LEU A 44 -57.16 17.69 9.77
C LEU A 44 -56.92 18.56 11.04
N GLY A 45 -55.66 18.95 11.25
CA GLY A 45 -55.25 20.15 11.99
C GLY A 45 -54.01 20.75 11.34
N ALA A 46 -54.10 21.99 10.88
CA ALA A 46 -53.08 22.68 10.09
C ALA A 46 -51.93 23.24 10.93
N SER A 47 -50.79 23.42 10.26
CA SER A 47 -49.75 24.44 10.50
C SER A 47 -48.81 24.28 11.72
N SER A 48 -47.60 23.81 11.43
CA SER A 48 -46.38 24.65 11.56
C SER A 48 -45.17 23.91 10.98
N ALA A 49 -44.58 24.49 9.95
CA ALA A 49 -43.31 24.08 9.36
C ALA A 49 -42.14 24.45 10.29
N ALA A 50 -42.02 23.78 11.43
CA ALA A 50 -40.98 24.06 12.43
C ALA A 50 -40.44 22.81 13.14
N GLY A 51 -40.34 21.68 12.44
CA GLY A 51 -39.92 20.41 13.06
C GLY A 51 -39.01 19.50 12.22
N LEU A 52 -38.43 19.98 11.11
CA LEU A 52 -37.72 19.12 10.15
C LEU A 52 -36.24 19.42 9.93
N LEU A 53 -35.55 20.07 10.86
CA LEU A 53 -34.09 20.19 10.81
C LEU A 53 -33.43 20.02 12.19
N HIS A 54 -33.71 18.89 12.83
CA HIS A 54 -32.65 18.22 13.58
C HIS A 54 -32.29 16.95 12.83
N LEU A 55 -31.72 17.12 11.63
CA LEU A 55 -30.68 16.20 11.19
C LEU A 55 -29.64 16.25 12.30
N VAL A 56 -29.71 15.23 13.15
CA VAL A 56 -28.68 14.87 14.09
C VAL A 56 -27.42 14.76 13.26
N ASN A 57 -26.60 15.81 13.27
CA ASN A 57 -25.21 15.69 12.91
C ASN A 57 -24.69 14.71 13.96
N PRO A 58 -24.36 13.44 13.65
CA PRO A 58 -23.59 12.69 14.61
C PRO A 58 -22.35 13.55 14.86
N PRO A 59 -21.99 13.86 16.12
CA PRO A 59 -20.64 14.33 16.32
C PRO A 59 -19.78 13.24 15.72
N CYS A 60 -19.06 13.57 14.65
CA CYS A 60 -17.87 12.82 14.31
C CYS A 60 -16.98 13.01 15.54
N LEU A 61 -17.15 12.11 16.52
CA LEU A 61 -16.21 11.90 17.59
C LEU A 61 -14.98 11.41 16.86
N ALA A 62 -14.17 12.36 16.38
CA ALA A 62 -12.80 12.07 16.05
C ALA A 62 -12.27 11.30 17.25
N ALA A 63 -11.92 10.03 17.04
CA ALA A 63 -11.35 9.22 18.09
C ALA A 63 -10.26 10.06 18.76
N PRO A 64 -10.23 10.13 20.10
CA PRO A 64 -9.26 10.97 20.79
C PRO A 64 -7.87 10.64 20.25
N ALA A 65 -7.12 11.67 19.89
CA ALA A 65 -5.78 11.52 19.34
C ALA A 65 -4.98 10.58 20.27
N ILE A 66 -4.63 9.40 19.78
CA ILE A 66 -3.92 8.43 20.60
C ILE A 66 -2.47 8.86 20.69
N ASP A 67 -1.91 8.91 21.89
CA ASP A 67 -0.51 9.20 22.13
C ASP A 67 0.37 8.32 21.22
N PRO A 68 1.22 8.91 20.35
CA PRO A 68 2.11 8.18 19.46
C PRO A 68 3.00 7.16 20.17
N ALA A 69 3.44 7.43 21.40
CA ALA A 69 4.24 6.49 22.18
C ALA A 69 3.42 5.25 22.58
N VAL A 70 2.16 5.46 22.98
CA VAL A 70 1.23 4.37 23.30
C VAL A 70 0.87 3.56 22.06
N MET A 71 0.73 4.20 20.90
CA MET A 71 0.54 3.50 19.62
C MET A 71 1.76 2.69 19.22
N LEU A 72 2.95 3.26 19.36
CA LEU A 72 4.20 2.57 19.10
C LEU A 72 4.34 1.33 19.98
N GLU A 73 4.10 1.43 21.28
CA GLU A 73 4.17 0.29 22.20
C GLU A 73 3.11 -0.78 21.89
N ARG A 74 1.90 -0.39 21.47
CA ARG A 74 0.84 -1.35 21.09
C ARG A 74 1.16 -2.12 19.82
N VAL A 75 1.72 -1.45 18.80
CA VAL A 75 2.00 -2.05 17.50
C VAL A 75 3.35 -2.76 17.49
N HIS A 76 4.34 -2.20 18.18
CA HIS A 76 5.68 -2.74 18.32
C HIS A 76 6.10 -2.71 19.79
N PRO A 77 5.63 -3.69 20.60
CA PRO A 77 6.02 -3.80 22.01
C PRO A 77 7.53 -3.81 22.19
N ALA A 78 8.01 -3.27 23.30
CA ALA A 78 9.44 -3.19 23.58
C ALA A 78 10.10 -4.58 23.52
N ARG A 79 11.11 -4.71 22.66
CA ARG A 79 11.98 -5.91 22.56
C ARG A 79 13.34 -5.59 23.15
N PRO A 80 14.12 -6.61 23.56
CA PRO A 80 15.51 -6.38 23.95
C PRO A 80 16.28 -5.75 22.79
N GLY A 81 17.00 -4.64 23.04
CA GLY A 81 17.70 -3.91 21.99
C GLY A 81 18.74 -4.75 21.24
N TRP A 82 19.34 -5.76 21.89
CA TRP A 82 20.25 -6.69 21.21
C TRP A 82 19.56 -7.48 20.09
N TYR A 83 18.29 -7.85 20.28
CA TYR A 83 17.51 -8.59 19.29
C TYR A 83 17.16 -7.69 18.11
N GLU A 84 16.71 -6.46 18.38
CA GLU A 84 16.39 -5.48 17.34
C GLU A 84 17.62 -5.11 16.50
N LYS A 85 18.77 -4.97 17.16
CA LYS A 85 20.05 -4.73 16.49
C LYS A 85 20.48 -5.91 15.63
N LEU A 86 20.39 -7.13 16.17
CA LEU A 86 20.67 -8.35 15.40
C LEU A 86 19.75 -8.46 14.18
N TYR A 87 18.47 -8.17 14.36
CA TYR A 87 17.49 -8.17 13.27
C TYR A 87 17.85 -7.15 12.19
N ALA A 88 18.19 -5.90 12.57
CA ALA A 88 18.61 -4.88 11.62
C ALA A 88 19.86 -5.31 10.82
N THR A 89 20.88 -5.86 11.50
CA THR A 89 22.08 -6.39 10.85
C THR A 89 21.76 -7.55 9.91
N ALA A 90 20.86 -8.46 10.31
CA ALA A 90 20.43 -9.58 9.47
C ALA A 90 19.70 -9.10 8.21
N MET A 91 18.83 -8.10 8.32
CA MET A 91 18.11 -7.52 7.18
C MET A 91 19.05 -6.81 6.20
N ASP A 92 20.08 -6.12 6.70
CA ASP A 92 21.06 -5.44 5.85
C ASP A 92 21.92 -6.42 5.04
N LYS A 93 22.42 -7.46 5.71
CA LYS A 93 23.38 -8.40 5.11
C LYS A 93 22.72 -9.58 4.39
N GLY A 94 21.59 -10.05 4.89
CA GLY A 94 20.95 -11.28 4.43
C GLY A 94 20.09 -11.13 3.17
N MET A 95 19.71 -9.90 2.82
CA MET A 95 18.74 -9.65 1.75
C MET A 95 19.36 -9.31 0.39
N GLN A 96 20.69 -9.29 0.27
CA GLN A 96 21.38 -8.78 -0.93
C GLN A 96 21.05 -9.56 -2.21
N SER A 97 21.07 -10.90 -2.16
CA SER A 97 20.76 -11.74 -3.32
C SER A 97 19.31 -11.59 -3.76
N TYR A 98 18.38 -11.57 -2.79
CA TYR A 98 16.96 -11.35 -3.05
C TYR A 98 16.70 -9.98 -3.68
N GLU A 99 17.30 -8.91 -3.14
CA GLU A 99 17.15 -7.56 -3.68
C GLU A 99 17.76 -7.40 -5.07
N ALA A 100 18.82 -8.16 -5.39
CA ALA A 100 19.38 -8.22 -6.74
C ALA A 100 18.43 -8.93 -7.72
N GLU A 101 17.82 -10.04 -7.29
CA GLU A 101 16.88 -10.82 -8.12
C GLU A 101 15.64 -10.00 -8.50
N ILE A 102 15.08 -9.25 -7.56
CA ILE A 102 13.86 -8.44 -7.80
C ILE A 102 14.14 -7.03 -8.31
N ALA A 103 15.41 -6.65 -8.51
CA ALA A 103 15.81 -5.28 -8.82
C ALA A 103 15.11 -4.75 -10.08
N GLN A 104 15.03 -5.57 -11.14
CA GLN A 104 14.40 -5.17 -12.40
C GLN A 104 12.91 -4.85 -12.22
N TYR A 105 12.21 -5.66 -11.41
CA TYR A 105 10.79 -5.44 -11.12
C TYR A 105 10.59 -4.12 -10.36
N LYS A 106 11.39 -3.88 -9.31
CA LYS A 106 11.34 -2.63 -8.55
C LYS A 106 11.67 -1.42 -9.42
N SER A 107 12.71 -1.49 -10.27
CA SER A 107 13.03 -0.40 -11.21
C SER A 107 11.85 -0.04 -12.10
N ASN A 108 11.15 -1.03 -12.66
CA ASN A 108 9.96 -0.79 -13.49
C ASN A 108 8.76 -0.23 -12.69
N LEU A 109 8.65 -0.58 -11.41
CA LEU A 109 7.60 -0.06 -10.54
C LEU A 109 7.85 1.42 -10.21
N PHE A 110 9.07 1.75 -9.79
CA PHE A 110 9.45 3.11 -9.40
C PHE A 110 9.59 4.07 -10.59
N SER A 111 9.89 3.58 -11.79
CA SER A 111 9.97 4.41 -13.00
C SER A 111 8.65 5.09 -13.38
N GLN A 112 7.53 4.66 -12.78
CA GLN A 112 6.21 5.24 -13.00
C GLN A 112 5.94 6.46 -12.11
N LEU A 113 6.82 6.73 -11.14
CA LEU A 113 6.67 7.84 -10.20
C LEU A 113 7.45 9.07 -10.70
N SER A 114 6.82 10.23 -10.62
CA SER A 114 7.49 11.52 -10.78
C SER A 114 7.79 12.08 -9.39
N VAL A 115 9.05 12.02 -8.98
CA VAL A 115 9.47 12.32 -7.60
C VAL A 115 10.32 13.57 -7.46
N ALA A 116 10.76 14.20 -8.56
CA ALA A 116 11.60 15.39 -8.49
C ALA A 116 10.92 16.53 -7.73
N GLY A 117 11.60 17.09 -6.74
CA GLY A 117 11.10 18.15 -5.87
C GLY A 117 10.13 17.71 -4.77
N GLU A 118 9.86 16.41 -4.64
CA GLU A 118 8.82 15.91 -3.73
C GLU A 118 9.34 15.59 -2.31
N ASN A 119 8.40 15.58 -1.36
CA ASN A 119 8.62 15.08 0.00
C ASN A 119 8.03 13.68 0.14
N ILE A 120 8.89 12.67 0.20
CA ILE A 120 8.51 11.26 0.19
C ILE A 120 8.44 10.72 1.61
N LEU A 121 7.38 9.98 1.91
CA LEU A 121 7.23 9.23 3.16
C LEU A 121 7.39 7.72 2.88
N GLU A 122 8.47 7.12 3.38
CA GLU A 122 8.71 5.67 3.29
C GLU A 122 8.24 5.01 4.59
N LEU A 123 7.12 4.29 4.55
CA LEU A 123 6.61 3.52 5.68
C LEU A 123 7.28 2.15 5.75
N GLY A 124 7.91 1.83 6.88
CA GLY A 124 8.71 0.63 7.02
C GLY A 124 10.01 0.73 6.24
N VAL A 125 10.76 1.83 6.44
CA VAL A 125 12.00 2.09 5.68
C VAL A 125 13.04 0.98 5.86
N GLY A 126 13.05 0.29 7.01
CA GLY A 126 14.01 -0.76 7.31
C GLY A 126 15.45 -0.31 7.05
N THR A 127 16.22 -1.14 6.35
CA THR A 127 17.61 -0.82 5.95
C THR A 127 17.70 0.07 4.71
N GLY A 128 16.57 0.57 4.20
CA GLY A 128 16.51 1.47 3.04
C GLY A 128 16.70 0.84 1.65
N PRO A 129 16.34 -0.43 1.36
CA PRO A 129 16.64 -1.07 0.08
C PRO A 129 15.96 -0.40 -1.13
N ASN A 130 14.87 0.35 -0.89
CA ASN A 130 14.12 1.04 -1.93
C ASN A 130 14.66 2.43 -2.29
N LEU A 131 15.49 3.04 -1.44
CA LEU A 131 15.93 4.44 -1.60
C LEU A 131 16.64 4.67 -2.94
N LYS A 132 17.41 3.68 -3.41
CA LYS A 132 18.14 3.74 -4.69
C LYS A 132 17.25 3.95 -5.93
N TYR A 133 15.94 3.72 -5.84
CA TYR A 133 15.05 3.82 -7.00
C TYR A 133 14.48 5.23 -7.22
N TYR A 134 14.53 6.10 -6.21
CA TYR A 134 13.88 7.42 -6.29
C TYR A 134 14.68 8.54 -5.63
N ALA A 135 15.57 8.24 -4.69
CA ALA A 135 16.20 9.26 -3.86
C ALA A 135 17.27 10.10 -4.57
N SER A 136 17.71 9.67 -5.77
CA SER A 136 18.66 10.40 -6.60
C SER A 136 18.03 11.52 -7.43
N ALA A 137 16.70 11.67 -7.40
CA ALA A 137 16.02 12.72 -8.16
C ALA A 137 16.22 14.10 -7.52
N ASP A 138 16.32 15.13 -8.37
CA ASP A 138 16.60 16.49 -7.93
C ASP A 138 15.55 17.00 -6.93
N GLY A 139 15.99 17.62 -5.85
CA GLY A 139 15.12 18.29 -4.88
C GLY A 139 14.28 17.36 -4.00
N VAL A 140 14.52 16.04 -4.01
CA VAL A 140 13.81 15.09 -3.16
C VAL A 140 14.20 15.28 -1.68
N ASN A 141 13.20 15.18 -0.80
CA ASN A 141 13.37 14.95 0.64
C ASN A 141 12.66 13.65 1.03
N VAL A 142 13.28 12.85 1.89
CA VAL A 142 12.73 11.56 2.32
C VAL A 142 12.60 11.53 3.83
N THR A 143 11.40 11.19 4.32
CA THR A 143 11.16 10.79 5.69
C THR A 143 10.93 9.28 5.75
N GLY A 144 11.88 8.55 6.32
CA GLY A 144 11.75 7.11 6.57
C GLY A 144 11.16 6.84 7.95
N VAL A 145 10.17 5.95 8.04
CA VAL A 145 9.54 5.57 9.31
C VAL A 145 9.75 4.09 9.59
N ASP A 146 10.25 3.74 10.77
CA ASP A 146 10.37 2.35 11.23
C ASP A 146 10.25 2.27 12.76
N PRO A 147 9.60 1.24 13.33
CA PRO A 147 9.55 1.10 14.79
C PRO A 147 10.90 0.74 15.43
N ASN A 148 11.77 0.05 14.70
CA ASN A 148 13.09 -0.38 15.17
C ASN A 148 14.11 0.74 14.95
N MET A 149 14.54 1.40 16.03
CA MET A 149 15.50 2.50 15.95
C MET A 149 16.88 2.10 15.40
N TYR A 150 17.25 0.82 15.47
CA TYR A 150 18.53 0.33 14.94
C TYR A 150 18.55 0.28 13.40
N MET A 151 17.42 0.51 12.74
CA MET A 151 17.33 0.67 11.28
C MET A 151 17.87 2.03 10.79
N GLU A 152 17.99 3.02 11.67
CA GLU A 152 18.40 4.38 11.31
C GLU A 152 19.79 4.43 10.66
N GLU A 153 20.77 3.74 11.23
CA GLU A 153 22.14 3.72 10.73
C GLU A 153 22.21 3.18 9.30
N TYR A 154 21.55 2.04 9.06
CA TYR A 154 21.50 1.38 7.76
C TYR A 154 20.73 2.20 6.72
N SER A 155 19.56 2.72 7.08
CA SER A 155 18.76 3.54 6.16
C SER A 155 19.45 4.85 5.79
N ARG A 156 20.18 5.50 6.72
CA ARG A 156 21.06 6.65 6.37
C ARG A 156 22.17 6.25 5.41
N ALA A 157 22.82 5.11 5.64
CA ALA A 157 23.86 4.63 4.75
C ALA A 157 23.31 4.34 3.33
N ALA A 158 22.13 3.73 3.24
CA ALA A 158 21.44 3.49 1.99
C ALA A 158 21.00 4.79 1.29
N ALA A 159 20.48 5.79 2.04
CA ALA A 159 20.15 7.11 1.52
C ALA A 159 21.38 7.79 0.90
N ASN A 160 22.49 7.82 1.64
CA ASN A 160 23.76 8.39 1.17
C ASN A 160 24.26 7.65 -0.08
N SER A 161 24.16 6.32 -0.09
CA SER A 161 24.58 5.49 -1.24
C SER A 161 23.68 5.69 -2.46
N ALA A 162 22.42 6.07 -2.26
CA ALA A 162 21.48 6.43 -3.31
C ALA A 162 21.68 7.87 -3.84
N GLY A 163 22.63 8.63 -3.28
CA GLY A 163 22.90 10.02 -3.69
C GLY A 163 22.03 11.07 -2.99
N LEU A 164 21.24 10.69 -1.98
CA LEU A 164 20.44 11.64 -1.21
C LEU A 164 21.34 12.39 -0.20
N PRO A 165 21.36 13.72 -0.19
CA PRO A 165 22.09 14.48 0.82
C PRO A 165 21.61 14.14 2.23
N GLN A 166 22.52 14.10 3.21
CA GLN A 166 22.17 13.78 4.60
C GLN A 166 21.11 14.74 5.18
N SER A 167 21.12 16.01 4.77
CA SER A 167 20.11 17.02 5.16
C SER A 167 18.71 16.71 4.65
N ASN A 168 18.61 15.89 3.60
CA ASN A 168 17.36 15.58 2.91
C ASN A 168 16.80 14.22 3.34
N PHE A 169 17.47 13.51 4.25
CA PHE A 169 16.99 12.27 4.84
C PHE A 169 16.68 12.42 6.34
N THR A 170 15.42 12.20 6.70
CA THR A 170 14.97 12.16 8.10
C THR A 170 14.48 10.77 8.46
N PHE A 171 15.11 10.15 9.46
CA PHE A 171 14.56 8.94 10.08
C PHE A 171 13.60 9.33 11.21
N ARG A 172 12.47 8.64 11.31
CA ARG A 172 11.53 8.77 12.43
C ARG A 172 11.19 7.40 12.97
N ARG A 173 11.36 7.22 14.28
CA ARG A 173 10.84 6.05 14.95
C ARG A 173 9.32 6.14 15.01
N GLY A 174 8.62 5.16 14.45
CA GLY A 174 7.15 5.21 14.43
C GLY A 174 6.49 4.02 13.75
N VAL A 175 5.16 4.00 13.84
CA VAL A 175 4.28 3.00 13.22
C VAL A 175 3.15 3.72 12.51
N TRP A 176 2.64 3.10 11.44
CA TRP A 176 1.42 3.55 10.79
C TRP A 176 0.24 2.71 11.27
N LYS A 177 -0.87 3.38 11.60
CA LYS A 177 -2.14 2.73 11.91
C LYS A 177 -3.22 3.36 11.04
N TYR A 178 -4.00 2.51 10.38
CA TYR A 178 -5.23 2.95 9.72
C TYR A 178 -6.38 2.83 10.73
N ASP A 179 -7.00 3.94 11.06
CA ASP A 179 -8.26 3.93 11.81
C ASP A 179 -9.40 3.84 10.79
N ALA A 180 -10.07 2.69 10.72
CA ALA A 180 -11.28 2.54 9.93
C ALA A 180 -12.41 3.37 10.58
N LEU A 181 -12.93 4.34 9.83
CA LEU A 181 -14.11 5.13 10.18
C LEU A 181 -15.37 4.26 10.19
#